data_AF-A0A9W7L6H8-F1
#
_entry.id   AF-A0A9W7L6H8-F1
#
_cell.length_a   1.000
_cell.length_b   1.000
_cell.length_c   1.000
_cell.angle_alpha   90.00
_cell.angle_beta   90.00
_cell.angle_gamma   90.00
#
_symmetry.space_group_name_H-M   'P 1'
#
loop_
_entity.id
_entity.type
_entity.pdbx_description
1 polymer ?
#
loop_
_entity_poly.entity_id
_entity_poly.type
_entity_poly.pdbx_seq_one_letter_code
_entity_poly.pdbx_strand_id
1 'polypeptide(L)'
;MFTIERYQEDMICNSLVDEECFNDIFLVAWFCASTITTVGYGDMVPSTAAGRAVSIAMCMFGVILLCIMSTSVNHFLSLTPKGVLANDVFDYQSSLHKFEVAQAQHDERRRLARKVALNQDEIDGRVERRLERLEKMLASLDDYIRQTEDLN
;
A
#
# COMPACT_ATOMS: atom_id res chain seq x y z
N MET A 1 17.42 -11.53 -57.05
CA MET A 1 18.74 -12.20 -57.11
C MET A 1 19.74 -11.52 -56.19
N PHE A 2 19.94 -10.20 -56.28
CA PHE A 2 20.85 -9.40 -55.43
C PHE A 2 20.56 -9.41 -53.91
N THR A 3 19.33 -9.69 -53.50
CA THR A 3 18.92 -9.65 -52.08
C THR A 3 19.24 -10.95 -51.32
N ILE A 4 19.27 -12.10 -52.00
CA ILE A 4 19.53 -13.39 -51.37
C ILE A 4 21.02 -13.56 -51.09
N GLU A 5 21.89 -13.16 -52.02
CA GLU A 5 23.35 -13.17 -51.80
C GLU A 5 23.75 -12.25 -50.66
N ARG A 6 23.19 -11.03 -50.60
CA ARG A 6 23.49 -10.09 -49.50
C ARG A 6 23.02 -10.61 -48.15
N TYR A 7 21.84 -11.24 -48.08
CA TYR A 7 21.35 -11.88 -46.86
C TYR A 7 22.23 -13.05 -46.41
N GLN A 8 22.76 -13.81 -47.37
CA GLN A 8 23.64 -14.95 -47.10
C GLN A 8 25.03 -14.49 -46.64
N GLU A 9 25.57 -13.40 -47.22
CA GLU A 9 26.82 -12.77 -46.76
C GLU A 9 26.65 -12.11 -45.38
N ASP A 10 25.58 -11.36 -45.14
CA ASP A 10 25.30 -10.75 -43.84
C ASP A 10 25.13 -11.81 -42.75
N MET A 11 24.48 -12.94 -43.04
CA MET A 11 24.30 -14.04 -42.09
C MET A 11 25.61 -14.78 -41.78
N ILE A 12 26.47 -15.00 -42.79
CA ILE A 12 27.80 -15.60 -42.59
C ILE A 12 28.69 -14.62 -41.82
N CYS A 13 28.73 -13.35 -42.19
CA CYS A 13 29.49 -12.31 -41.49
C CYS A 13 29.05 -12.18 -40.03
N ASN A 14 27.75 -12.11 -39.72
CA ASN A 14 27.29 -12.06 -38.34
C ASN A 14 27.65 -13.32 -37.56
N SER A 15 27.55 -14.50 -38.16
CA SER A 15 27.94 -15.75 -37.49
C SER A 15 29.44 -15.82 -37.21
N LEU A 16 30.28 -15.33 -38.12
CA LEU A 16 31.73 -15.27 -37.93
C LEU A 16 32.13 -14.20 -36.91
N VAL A 17 31.47 -13.04 -36.95
CA VAL A 17 31.68 -11.95 -35.98
C VAL A 17 31.22 -12.36 -34.58
N ASP A 18 30.09 -13.06 -34.44
CA ASP A 18 29.63 -13.63 -33.18
C ASP A 18 30.69 -14.62 -32.63
N GLU A 19 31.22 -15.50 -33.48
CA GLU A 19 32.20 -16.51 -33.07
C GLU A 19 33.56 -15.88 -32.69
N GLU A 20 34.06 -14.90 -33.43
CA GLU A 20 35.26 -14.13 -33.04
C GLU A 20 35.04 -13.33 -31.76
N CYS A 21 33.88 -12.69 -31.60
CA CYS A 21 33.53 -11.93 -30.39
C CYS A 21 33.50 -12.81 -29.14
N PHE A 22 32.96 -14.03 -29.23
CA PHE A 22 32.91 -14.97 -28.11
C PHE A 22 34.22 -15.74 -27.86
N ASN A 23 35.18 -15.70 -28.80
CA ASN A 23 36.52 -16.29 -28.60
C ASN A 23 37.41 -15.38 -27.74
N ASP A 24 37.19 -14.07 -27.76
CA ASP A 24 37.91 -13.14 -26.90
C ASP A 24 37.37 -13.13 -25.47
N ILE A 25 38.17 -13.64 -24.52
CA ILE A 25 37.82 -13.73 -23.10
C ILE A 25 37.37 -12.39 -22.50
N PHE A 26 37.97 -11.28 -22.95
CA PHE A 26 37.64 -9.93 -22.49
C PHE A 26 36.25 -9.49 -22.92
N LEU A 27 35.85 -9.82 -24.15
CA LEU A 27 34.54 -9.50 -24.69
C LEU A 27 33.45 -10.32 -23.99
N VAL A 28 33.71 -11.60 -23.77
CA VAL A 28 32.80 -12.46 -23.01
C VAL A 28 32.64 -11.95 -21.58
N ALA A 29 33.72 -11.51 -20.94
CA ALA A 29 33.66 -10.91 -19.61
C ALA A 29 32.84 -9.61 -19.60
N TRP A 30 32.98 -8.77 -20.64
CA TRP A 30 32.17 -7.56 -20.82
C TRP A 30 30.67 -7.87 -20.98
N PHE A 31 30.35 -8.85 -21.82
CA PHE A 31 28.98 -9.35 -21.99
C PHE A 31 28.40 -9.88 -20.66
N CYS A 32 29.17 -10.70 -19.94
CA CYS A 32 28.74 -11.21 -18.63
C CYS A 32 28.53 -10.08 -17.62
N ALA A 33 29.46 -9.13 -17.54
CA ALA A 33 29.39 -8.02 -16.60
C ALA A 33 28.19 -7.10 -16.89
N SER A 34 27.97 -6.72 -18.15
CA SER A 34 26.84 -5.88 -18.55
C SER A 34 25.48 -6.56 -18.36
N THR A 35 25.42 -7.89 -18.52
CA THR A 35 24.21 -8.69 -18.28
C THR A 35 23.92 -8.84 -16.78
N ILE A 36 24.92 -9.19 -15.97
CA ILE A 36 24.77 -9.38 -14.50
C ILE A 36 24.40 -8.06 -13.82
N THR A 37 24.98 -6.95 -14.27
CA THR A 37 24.64 -5.61 -13.79
C THR A 37 23.34 -5.07 -14.37
N THR A 38 22.64 -5.86 -15.20
CA THR A 38 21.36 -5.52 -15.85
C THR A 38 21.41 -4.28 -16.76
N VAL A 39 22.61 -3.86 -17.18
CA VAL A 39 22.79 -2.76 -18.13
C VAL A 39 22.34 -3.19 -19.53
N GLY A 40 22.81 -4.36 -19.98
CA GLY A 40 22.36 -5.01 -21.22
C GLY A 40 22.40 -4.11 -22.46
N TYR A 41 23.57 -3.60 -22.84
CA TYR A 41 23.73 -2.72 -24.02
C TYR A 41 23.22 -3.36 -25.32
N GLY A 42 23.26 -4.69 -25.44
CA GLY A 42 22.79 -5.41 -26.62
C GLY A 42 23.73 -5.32 -27.82
N ASP A 43 24.97 -4.88 -27.60
CA ASP A 43 26.09 -4.90 -28.54
C ASP A 43 26.51 -6.33 -28.89
N MET A 44 26.44 -7.24 -27.91
CA MET A 44 26.71 -8.68 -28.09
C MET A 44 25.56 -9.49 -27.52
N VAL A 45 24.99 -10.37 -28.34
CA VAL A 45 23.85 -11.21 -27.94
C VAL A 45 24.03 -12.57 -28.60
N PRO A 46 23.94 -13.69 -27.87
CA PRO A 46 24.08 -14.99 -28.49
C PRO A 46 22.94 -15.26 -29.48
N SER A 47 23.31 -15.49 -30.75
CA SER A 47 22.37 -15.86 -31.81
C SER A 47 21.86 -17.30 -31.67
N THR A 48 22.59 -18.16 -30.95
CA THR A 48 22.27 -19.59 -30.78
C THR A 48 21.20 -19.84 -29.70
N ALA A 49 20.38 -20.87 -29.88
CA ALA A 49 19.34 -21.25 -28.91
C ALA A 49 19.92 -21.60 -27.52
N ALA A 50 21.07 -22.28 -27.49
CA ALA A 50 21.77 -22.61 -26.26
C ALA A 50 22.30 -21.36 -25.55
N GLY A 51 22.91 -20.42 -26.29
CA GLY A 51 23.43 -19.18 -25.70
C GLY A 51 22.31 -18.31 -25.13
N ARG A 52 21.15 -18.23 -25.80
CA ARG A 52 19.96 -17.52 -25.26
C ARG A 52 19.46 -18.10 -23.94
N ALA A 53 19.45 -19.43 -23.79
CA ALA A 53 19.08 -20.08 -22.54
C ALA A 53 20.05 -19.71 -21.39
N VAL A 54 21.35 -19.66 -21.68
CA VAL A 54 22.38 -19.21 -20.73
C VAL A 54 22.17 -17.74 -20.36
N SER A 55 21.84 -16.86 -21.32
CA SER A 55 21.54 -15.45 -21.04
C SER A 55 20.36 -15.29 -20.08
N ILE A 56 19.29 -16.06 -20.26
CA ILE A 56 18.12 -16.04 -19.35
C ILE A 56 18.53 -16.46 -17.93
N ALA A 57 19.32 -17.53 -17.80
CA ALA A 57 19.84 -17.96 -16.51
C ALA A 57 20.73 -16.88 -15.87
N MET A 58 21.59 -16.22 -16.65
CA MET A 58 22.40 -15.10 -16.17
C MET A 58 21.56 -13.92 -15.68
N CYS A 59 20.46 -13.59 -16.34
CA CYS A 59 19.55 -12.55 -15.87
C CYS A 59 18.97 -12.88 -14.48
N MET A 60 18.55 -14.13 -14.26
CA MET A 60 18.06 -14.56 -12.94
C MET A 60 19.16 -14.48 -11.87
N PHE A 61 20.37 -14.94 -12.19
CA PHE A 61 21.52 -14.82 -11.30
C PHE A 61 21.88 -13.36 -10.98
N GLY A 62 21.83 -12.47 -11.97
CA GLY A 62 22.08 -11.04 -11.80
C GLY A 62 21.13 -10.40 -10.78
N VAL A 63 19.83 -10.69 -10.86
CA VAL A 63 18.84 -10.19 -9.90
C VAL A 63 19.11 -10.70 -8.48
N ILE A 64 19.45 -11.98 -8.32
CA ILE A 64 19.78 -12.56 -7.01
C ILE A 64 21.02 -11.88 -6.42
N LEU A 65 22.07 -11.68 -7.22
CA LEU A 65 23.29 -11.00 -6.80
C LEU A 65 23.02 -9.55 -6.39
N LEU A 66 22.25 -8.80 -7.17
CA LEU A 66 21.85 -7.42 -6.84
C LEU A 66 21.06 -7.37 -5.52
N CYS A 67 20.20 -8.35 -5.25
CA CYS A 67 19.45 -8.45 -4.01
C CYS A 67 20.36 -8.68 -2.79
N ILE A 68 21.35 -9.57 -2.93
CA ILE A 68 22.35 -9.83 -1.88
C ILE A 68 23.23 -8.59 -1.65
N MET A 69 23.67 -7.92 -2.71
CA MET A 69 24.45 -6.68 -2.63
C MET A 69 23.65 -5.57 -1.93
N SER A 70 22.40 -5.37 -2.33
CA SER A 70 21.49 -4.40 -1.69
C SER A 70 21.28 -4.71 -0.20
N THR A 71 21.10 -5.99 0.16
CA THR A 71 20.99 -6.43 1.56
C THR A 71 22.27 -6.17 2.34
N SER A 72 23.43 -6.37 1.73
CA SER A 72 24.74 -6.13 2.33
C SER A 72 24.98 -4.64 2.56
N VAL A 73 24.61 -3.78 1.60
CA VAL A 73 24.65 -2.32 1.74
C VAL A 73 23.69 -1.85 2.83
N ASN A 74 22.47 -2.40 2.85
CA ASN A 74 21.52 -2.14 3.93
C ASN A 74 22.10 -2.58 5.28
N HIS A 75 22.81 -3.71 5.36
CA HIS A 75 23.50 -4.15 6.57
C HIS A 75 24.63 -3.20 6.99
N PHE A 76 25.39 -2.66 6.06
CA PHE A 76 26.40 -1.65 6.37
C PHE A 76 25.75 -0.33 6.84
N LEU A 77 24.67 0.08 6.17
CA LEU A 77 23.90 1.27 6.53
C LEU A 77 23.11 1.09 7.83
N SER A 78 22.95 -0.14 8.38
CA SER A 78 22.35 -0.40 9.72
C SER A 78 22.94 0.41 10.84
N LEU A 79 24.20 0.76 10.67
CA LEU A 79 24.96 1.53 11.65
C LEU A 79 24.38 2.95 11.76
N THR A 80 23.57 3.36 10.76
CA THR A 80 22.59 4.45 10.80
C THR A 80 21.26 3.89 11.30
N PRO A 81 20.52 4.53 12.23
CA PRO A 81 19.33 3.96 12.89
C PRO A 81 18.34 3.28 11.92
N LYS A 82 18.47 1.96 11.83
CA LYS A 82 17.71 1.08 10.93
C LYS A 82 16.23 0.94 11.25
N GLY A 83 15.86 1.39 12.44
CA GLY A 83 14.49 1.41 12.93
C GLY A 83 13.61 2.47 12.30
N VAL A 84 14.07 3.20 11.28
CA VAL A 84 13.21 4.11 10.51
C VAL A 84 12.63 3.33 9.32
N LEU A 85 13.43 2.99 8.31
CA LEU A 85 12.93 2.39 7.05
C LEU A 85 12.11 1.08 7.20
N ALA A 86 12.53 0.17 8.08
CA ALA A 86 11.81 -1.10 8.30
C ALA A 86 10.55 -0.91 9.16
N ASN A 87 10.60 0.03 10.11
CA ASN A 87 9.40 0.42 10.84
C ASN A 87 8.46 1.19 9.92
N ASP A 88 8.92 2.01 8.97
CA ASP A 88 8.06 2.79 8.09
C ASP A 88 7.20 1.87 7.20
N VAL A 89 7.77 0.82 6.62
CA VAL A 89 7.02 -0.16 5.80
C VAL A 89 6.05 -0.98 6.66
N PHE A 90 6.50 -1.44 7.82
CA PHE A 90 5.68 -2.25 8.73
C PHE A 90 4.58 -1.43 9.41
N ASP A 91 4.86 -0.17 9.75
CA ASP A 91 3.96 0.80 10.38
C ASP A 91 2.96 1.37 9.37
N TYR A 92 3.30 1.46 8.08
CA TYR A 92 2.33 1.80 7.03
C TYR A 92 1.23 0.74 6.89
N GLN A 93 1.62 -0.54 6.85
CA GLN A 93 0.67 -1.66 6.76
C GLN A 93 -0.18 -1.77 8.04
N SER A 94 0.43 -1.52 9.20
CA SER A 94 -0.25 -1.45 10.50
C SER A 94 -1.22 -0.26 10.59
N SER A 95 -0.86 0.89 10.00
CA SER A 95 -1.65 2.12 10.03
C SER A 95 -2.90 2.03 9.17
N LEU A 96 -2.85 1.35 8.02
CA LEU A 96 -4.02 1.06 7.20
C LEU A 96 -5.06 0.21 7.96
N HIS A 97 -4.61 -0.83 8.66
CA HIS A 97 -5.48 -1.69 9.46
C HIS A 97 -6.07 -0.95 10.68
N LYS A 98 -5.28 -0.11 11.36
CA LYS A 98 -5.79 0.74 12.46
C LYS A 98 -6.82 1.75 11.97
N PHE A 99 -6.66 2.30 10.76
CA PHE A 99 -7.61 3.23 10.17
C PHE A 99 -8.97 2.56 9.92
N GLU A 100 -8.98 1.35 9.38
CA GLU A 100 -10.20 0.60 9.09
C GLU A 100 -10.97 0.26 10.38
N VAL A 101 -10.27 -0.24 11.41
CA VAL A 101 -10.86 -0.56 12.72
C VAL A 101 -11.30 0.71 13.45
N ALA A 102 -10.53 1.79 13.38
CA ALA A 102 -10.90 3.06 14.00
C ALA A 102 -12.16 3.67 13.37
N GLN A 103 -12.30 3.61 12.04
CA GLN A 103 -13.52 4.06 11.35
C GLN A 103 -14.74 3.22 11.74
N ALA A 104 -14.60 1.89 11.78
CA ALA A 104 -15.66 0.99 12.23
C ALA A 104 -16.10 1.29 13.68
N GLN A 105 -15.14 1.61 14.56
CA GLN A 105 -15.43 1.95 15.96
C GLN A 105 -16.06 3.35 16.11
N HIS A 106 -15.68 4.30 15.25
CA HIS A 106 -16.29 5.63 15.25
C HIS A 106 -17.75 5.60 14.82
N ASP A 107 -18.10 4.76 13.84
CA ASP A 107 -19.48 4.58 13.40
C ASP A 107 -20.33 3.91 14.47
N GLU A 108 -19.78 2.93 15.19
CA GLU A 108 -20.48 2.29 16.29
C GLU A 108 -20.72 3.25 17.47
N ARG A 109 -19.72 4.04 17.86
CA ARG A 109 -19.87 5.06 18.92
C ARG A 109 -20.88 6.12 18.52
N ARG A 110 -20.90 6.53 17.24
CA ARG A 110 -21.90 7.46 16.70
C ARG A 110 -23.31 6.87 16.72
N ARG A 111 -23.48 5.57 16.44
CA ARG A 111 -24.79 4.90 16.54
C ARG A 111 -25.30 4.88 17.97
N LEU A 112 -24.42 4.61 18.94
CA LEU A 112 -24.77 4.57 20.37
C LEU A 112 -25.09 5.96 20.89
N ALA A 113 -24.26 6.96 20.58
CA ALA A 113 -24.51 8.35 20.93
C ALA A 113 -25.83 8.86 20.36
N ARG A 114 -26.16 8.50 19.11
CA ARG A 114 -27.46 8.83 18.49
C ARG A 114 -28.62 8.16 19.23
N LYS A 115 -28.50 6.88 19.60
CA LYS A 115 -29.55 6.18 20.38
C LYS A 115 -29.73 6.79 21.77
N VAL A 116 -28.63 7.20 22.43
CA VAL A 116 -28.68 7.84 23.75
C VAL A 116 -29.32 9.23 23.66
N ALA A 117 -28.97 10.04 22.67
CA ALA A 117 -29.58 11.36 22.47
C ALA A 117 -31.09 11.27 22.23
N LEU A 118 -31.53 10.33 21.37
CA LEU A 118 -32.96 10.09 21.12
C LEU A 118 -33.70 9.63 22.38
N ASN A 119 -33.08 8.76 23.19
CA ASN A 119 -33.67 8.33 24.45
C ASN A 119 -33.76 9.49 25.46
N GLN A 120 -32.76 10.37 25.49
CA GLN A 120 -32.74 11.52 26.39
C GLN A 120 -33.86 12.51 26.05
N ASP A 121 -34.03 12.85 24.77
CA ASP A 121 -35.12 13.71 24.29
C ASP A 121 -36.51 13.13 24.63
N GLU A 122 -36.66 11.80 24.57
CA GLU A 122 -37.91 11.13 24.95
C GLU A 122 -38.22 11.29 26.44
N ILE A 123 -37.20 11.20 27.30
CA ILE A 123 -37.32 11.38 28.75
C ILE A 123 -37.63 12.83 29.08
N ASP A 124 -36.91 13.78 28.48
CA ASP A 124 -37.07 15.20 28.75
C ASP A 124 -38.48 15.67 28.37
N GLY A 125 -38.98 15.26 27.21
CA GLY A 125 -40.37 15.54 26.82
C GLY A 125 -41.40 14.86 27.73
N ARG A 126 -41.08 13.71 28.35
CA ARG A 126 -41.96 13.03 29.32
C ARG A 126 -42.02 13.77 30.65
N VAL A 127 -40.90 14.34 31.09
CA VAL A 127 -40.80 15.16 32.30
C VAL A 127 -41.59 16.46 32.11
N GLU A 128 -41.37 17.14 30.98
CA GLU A 128 -42.04 18.41 30.65
C GLU A 128 -43.57 18.25 30.65
N ARG A 129 -44.10 17.23 29.97
CA ARG A 129 -45.54 16.90 29.98
C ARG A 129 -46.12 16.56 31.36
N ARG A 130 -45.30 16.15 32.32
CA ARG A 130 -45.75 15.90 33.71
C ARG A 130 -45.74 17.19 34.52
N LEU A 131 -44.72 18.03 34.33
CA LEU A 131 -44.64 19.33 34.98
C LEU A 131 -45.81 20.21 34.58
N GLU A 132 -46.14 20.30 33.28
CA GLU A 132 -47.31 21.07 32.82
C GLU A 132 -48.63 20.58 33.43
N ARG A 133 -48.77 19.26 33.67
CA ARG A 133 -49.98 18.71 34.29
C ARG A 133 -50.07 19.07 35.78
N LEU A 134 -48.94 19.01 36.48
CA LEU A 134 -48.88 19.40 37.88
C LEU A 134 -49.12 20.89 38.04
N GLU A 135 -48.57 21.73 37.15
CA GLU A 135 -48.79 23.16 37.15
C GLU A 135 -50.26 23.52 36.95
N LYS A 136 -50.94 22.85 35.99
CA LYS A 136 -52.40 23.01 35.80
C LYS A 136 -53.22 22.54 37.01
N MET A 137 -52.81 21.45 37.67
CA MET A 137 -53.48 20.97 38.88
C MET A 137 -53.31 21.93 40.05
N LEU A 138 -52.10 22.48 40.26
CA LEU A 138 -51.84 23.48 41.28
C LEU A 138 -52.61 24.77 41.02
N ALA A 139 -52.63 25.26 39.77
CA ALA A 139 -53.44 26.42 39.39
C ALA A 139 -54.94 26.21 39.68
N SER A 140 -55.45 25.01 39.41
CA SER A 140 -56.85 24.66 39.74
C SER A 140 -57.11 24.58 41.25
N LEU A 141 -56.12 24.19 42.05
CA LEU A 141 -56.24 24.14 43.52
C LEU A 141 -56.18 25.54 44.13
N ASP A 142 -55.33 26.42 43.60
CA ASP A 142 -55.25 27.83 44.01
C ASP A 142 -56.59 28.53 43.79
N ASP A 143 -57.20 28.33 42.62
CA ASP A 143 -58.51 28.87 42.28
C ASP A 143 -59.63 28.33 43.21
N TYR A 144 -59.54 27.06 43.60
CA TYR A 144 -60.48 26.45 44.55
C TYR A 144 -60.36 27.05 45.96
N ILE A 145 -59.15 27.22 46.48
CA ILE A 145 -58.93 27.82 47.81
C ILE A 145 -59.48 29.25 47.83
N ARG A 146 -59.19 30.02 46.78
CA ARG A 146 -59.65 31.40 46.64
C ARG A 146 -61.17 31.49 46.67
N GLN A 147 -61.86 30.59 45.95
CA GLN A 147 -63.31 30.51 45.97
C GLN A 147 -63.89 30.12 47.35
N THR A 148 -63.19 29.31 48.15
CA THR A 148 -63.64 28.96 49.51
C THR A 148 -63.46 30.07 50.53
N GLU A 149 -62.49 30.96 50.33
CA GLU A 149 -62.28 32.14 51.18
C GLU A 149 -63.35 33.21 50.93
N ASP A 150 -63.81 33.36 49.68
CA ASP A 150 -64.88 34.32 49.32
C ASP A 150 -66.30 33.90 49.79
N LEU A 151 -66.49 32.64 50.21
CA LEU A 151 -67.78 32.10 50.69
C LEU A 151 -67.98 32.16 52.22
N ASN A 152 -67.01 32.67 52.97
CA ASN A 152 -67.04 32.75 54.44
C ASN A 152 -66.87 34.20 54.92
#